data_AF-A0A0D2NSF0-F1
#
_entry.id   AF-A0A0D2NSF0-F1
#
_cell.length_a   1.000
_cell.length_b   1.000
_cell.length_c   1.000
_cell.angle_alpha   90.00
_cell.angle_beta   90.00
_cell.angle_gamma   90.00
#
_symmetry.space_group_name_H-M   'P 1'
#
loop_
_entity.id
_entity.type
_entity.pdbx_description
1 polymer ?
#
loop_
_entity_poly.entity_id
_entity_poly.type
_entity_poly.pdbx_seq_one_letter_code
_entity_poly.pdbx_strand_id
1 'polypeptide(L)'
;MLTFVLEYRPVIQKFTADQENDIRELELSKEEWKIVKQLNEVLMAFKHTTQFFSRATLHLANVILVMDIVSDRLTAQANNTRLSPSIQAALGLAKKTLNHYYSKTDDCEAYQIAMVLHPQYKLSYFRTVHWEQEWINVAEQLVRTHYEAEY
;
A
#
# COMPACT_ATOMS: atom_id res chain seq x y z
N MET A 1 -15.30 -7.46 0.97
CA MET A 1 -15.54 -8.83 1.47
C MET A 1 -15.28 -8.94 2.97
N LEU A 2 -14.04 -8.80 3.47
CA LEU A 2 -13.76 -8.99 4.91
C LEU A 2 -14.50 -8.01 5.83
N THR A 3 -14.68 -6.75 5.42
CA THR A 3 -15.49 -5.77 6.16
C THR A 3 -16.93 -6.24 6.35
N PHE A 4 -17.52 -6.82 5.30
CA PHE A 4 -18.85 -7.41 5.35
C PHE A 4 -18.88 -8.63 6.28
N VAL A 5 -17.89 -9.51 6.20
CA VAL A 5 -17.79 -10.69 7.09
C VAL A 5 -17.73 -10.27 8.57
N LEU A 6 -17.05 -9.17 8.89
CA LEU A 6 -16.99 -8.62 10.25
C LEU A 6 -18.31 -7.98 10.68
N GLU A 7 -19.00 -7.27 9.78
CA GLU A 7 -20.29 -6.63 10.04
C GLU A 7 -21.40 -7.66 10.31
N TYR A 8 -21.43 -8.73 9.51
CA TYR A 8 -22.42 -9.80 9.60
C TYR A 8 -21.98 -10.96 10.50
N ARG A 9 -20.94 -10.77 11.32
CA ARG A 9 -20.39 -11.81 12.20
C ARG A 9 -21.46 -12.56 13.02
N PRO A 10 -22.44 -11.90 13.69
CA PRO A 10 -23.44 -12.61 14.47
C PRO A 10 -24.33 -13.53 13.61
N VAL A 11 -24.65 -13.09 12.40
CA VAL A 11 -25.48 -13.85 11.45
C VAL A 11 -24.68 -15.04 10.93
N ILE A 12 -23.43 -14.83 10.54
CA ILE A 12 -22.54 -15.90 10.05
C ILE A 12 -22.36 -16.97 11.13
N GLN A 13 -22.08 -16.57 12.38
CA GLN A 13 -21.93 -17.51 13.50
C GLN A 13 -23.21 -18.32 13.76
N LYS A 14 -24.38 -17.67 13.72
CA LYS A 14 -25.66 -18.36 13.88
C LYS A 14 -25.93 -19.33 12.73
N PHE A 15 -25.63 -18.91 11.50
CA PHE A 15 -25.84 -19.70 10.29
C PHE A 15 -24.93 -20.93 10.24
N THR A 16 -23.66 -20.80 10.62
CA THR A 16 -22.71 -21.93 10.67
C THR A 16 -22.96 -22.87 11.86
N ALA A 17 -23.55 -22.38 12.95
CA ALA A 17 -23.87 -23.21 14.12
C ALA A 17 -25.14 -24.05 13.95
N ASP A 18 -25.99 -23.70 13.00
CA ASP A 18 -27.24 -24.40 12.71
C ASP A 18 -26.98 -25.76 12.05
N GLN A 19 -27.50 -26.83 12.65
CA GLN A 19 -27.32 -28.20 12.17
C GLN A 19 -28.07 -28.45 10.86
N GLU A 20 -29.14 -27.71 10.56
CA GLU A 20 -29.89 -27.87 9.31
C GLU A 20 -29.07 -27.42 8.09
N ASN A 21 -28.07 -26.57 8.28
CA ASN A 21 -27.28 -26.00 7.20
C ASN A 21 -26.06 -26.85 6.79
N ASP A 22 -25.70 -27.89 7.56
CA ASP A 22 -24.60 -28.84 7.27
C ASP A 22 -23.24 -28.19 6.89
N ILE A 23 -22.92 -27.06 7.52
CA ILE A 23 -21.69 -26.27 7.25
C ILE A 23 -20.92 -25.93 8.53
N ARG A 24 -21.14 -26.70 9.59
CA ARG A 24 -20.55 -26.45 10.92
C ARG A 24 -19.02 -26.54 10.92
N GLU A 25 -18.46 -27.31 9.98
CA GLU A 25 -17.02 -27.40 9.75
C GLU A 25 -16.39 -26.05 9.31
N LEU A 26 -17.21 -25.11 8.80
CA LEU A 26 -16.77 -23.76 8.40
C LEU A 26 -16.86 -22.73 9.54
N GLU A 27 -17.24 -23.15 10.75
CA GLU A 27 -17.34 -22.25 11.91
C GLU A 27 -15.94 -21.75 12.33
N LEU A 28 -15.72 -20.45 12.17
CA LEU A 28 -14.45 -19.84 12.54
C LEU A 28 -14.29 -19.74 14.06
N SER A 29 -13.13 -20.19 14.52
CA SER A 29 -12.67 -20.05 15.89
C SER A 29 -12.43 -18.58 16.29
N LYS A 30 -12.29 -18.33 17.61
CA LYS A 30 -12.01 -16.98 18.13
C LYS A 30 -10.70 -16.40 17.57
N GLU A 31 -9.68 -17.23 17.37
CA GLU A 31 -8.40 -16.81 16.81
C GLU A 31 -8.50 -16.49 15.32
N GLU A 32 -9.28 -17.27 14.56
CA GLU A 32 -9.51 -16.96 13.13
C GLU A 32 -10.28 -15.65 12.96
N TRP A 33 -11.29 -15.39 13.79
CA TRP A 33 -11.97 -14.08 13.80
C TRP A 33 -11.02 -12.92 14.11
N LYS A 34 -10.05 -13.14 14.99
CA LYS A 34 -9.00 -12.14 15.29
C LYS A 34 -8.11 -11.91 14.08
N ILE A 35 -7.70 -12.97 13.38
CA ILE A 35 -6.91 -12.86 12.14
C ILE A 35 -7.71 -12.13 11.05
N VAL A 36 -8.99 -12.46 10.86
CA VAL A 36 -9.87 -11.77 9.89
C VAL A 36 -9.94 -10.28 10.17
N LYS A 37 -10.05 -9.88 11.45
CA LYS A 37 -10.05 -8.47 11.85
C LYS A 37 -8.72 -7.79 11.53
N GLN A 38 -7.61 -8.38 11.93
CA GLN A 38 -6.27 -7.85 11.67
C GLN A 38 -5.99 -7.72 10.17
N LEU A 39 -6.37 -8.74 9.40
CA LEU A 39 -6.22 -8.75 7.95
C LEU A 39 -7.05 -7.64 7.30
N ASN A 40 -8.30 -7.45 7.73
CA ASN A 40 -9.14 -6.36 7.25
C ASN A 40 -8.48 -4.99 7.52
N GLU A 41 -7.98 -4.74 8.73
CA GLU A 41 -7.32 -3.48 9.11
C GLU A 41 -6.08 -3.17 8.26
N VAL A 42 -5.25 -4.18 8.00
CA VAL A 42 -4.06 -4.05 7.14
C VAL A 42 -4.47 -3.77 5.69
N LEU A 43 -5.45 -4.52 5.16
CA LEU A 43 -5.88 -4.39 3.76
C LEU A 43 -6.61 -3.06 3.46
N MET A 44 -7.11 -2.36 4.48
CA MET A 44 -7.71 -1.03 4.30
C MET A 44 -6.73 -0.03 3.66
N ALA A 45 -5.41 -0.18 3.88
CA ALA A 45 -4.41 0.64 3.20
C ALA A 45 -4.54 0.54 1.67
N PHE A 46 -4.53 -0.69 1.16
CA PHE A 46 -4.63 -0.97 -0.27
C PHE A 46 -5.98 -0.57 -0.84
N LYS A 47 -7.06 -0.74 -0.08
CA LYS A 47 -8.39 -0.27 -0.49
C LYS A 47 -8.39 1.24 -0.72
N HIS A 48 -7.91 2.02 0.24
CA HIS A 48 -7.86 3.49 0.13
C HIS A 48 -6.95 3.92 -1.03
N THR A 49 -5.79 3.29 -1.16
CA THR A 49 -4.87 3.52 -2.28
C THR A 49 -5.54 3.25 -3.63
N THR A 50 -6.20 2.10 -3.79
CA THR A 50 -6.88 1.73 -5.04
C THR A 50 -8.01 2.71 -5.37
N GLN A 51 -8.83 3.07 -4.38
CA GLN A 51 -9.89 4.05 -4.54
C GLN A 51 -9.36 5.44 -4.90
N PHE A 52 -8.20 5.81 -4.36
CA PHE A 52 -7.52 7.05 -4.71
C PHE A 52 -7.08 7.02 -6.18
N PHE A 53 -6.38 5.97 -6.61
CA PHE A 53 -5.93 5.78 -8.00
C PHE A 53 -7.08 5.63 -9.02
N SER A 54 -8.27 5.25 -8.58
CA SER A 54 -9.46 5.14 -9.45
C SER A 54 -10.10 6.48 -9.81
N ARG A 55 -9.57 7.61 -9.31
CA ARG A 55 -10.08 8.96 -9.60
C ARG A 55 -9.53 9.47 -10.93
N ALA A 56 -10.35 10.20 -11.68
CA ALA A 56 -9.96 10.77 -12.97
C ALA A 56 -8.90 11.89 -12.88
N THR A 57 -8.74 12.52 -11.72
CA THR A 57 -7.88 13.70 -11.53
C THR A 57 -6.45 13.35 -11.12
N LEU A 58 -5.98 12.14 -11.40
CA LEU A 58 -4.69 11.70 -10.90
C LEU A 58 -3.52 12.26 -11.70
N HIS A 59 -2.44 12.57 -11.00
CA HIS A 59 -1.18 13.01 -11.60
C HIS A 59 -0.12 11.94 -11.39
N LEU A 60 0.80 11.81 -12.35
CA LEU A 60 1.83 10.79 -12.34
C LEU A 60 2.72 10.86 -11.08
N ALA A 61 2.96 12.08 -10.59
CA ALA A 61 3.65 12.36 -9.32
C ALA A 61 3.01 11.64 -8.12
N ASN A 62 1.69 11.45 -8.12
CA ASN A 62 1.00 10.81 -6.99
C ASN A 62 1.36 9.33 -6.82
N VAL A 63 1.93 8.68 -7.85
CA VAL A 63 2.33 7.27 -7.77
C VAL A 63 3.44 7.08 -6.73
N ILE A 64 4.52 7.87 -6.83
CA ILE A 64 5.66 7.81 -5.90
C ILE A 64 5.18 8.11 -4.47
N LEU A 65 4.42 9.20 -4.29
CA LEU A 65 3.91 9.60 -2.98
C LEU A 65 3.10 8.50 -2.28
N VAL A 66 2.18 7.88 -3.03
CA VAL A 66 1.30 6.87 -2.44
C VAL A 66 2.05 5.56 -2.23
N MET A 67 3.03 5.22 -3.07
CA MET A 67 3.90 4.08 -2.82
C MET A 67 4.71 4.25 -1.54
N ASP A 68 5.28 5.43 -1.28
CA ASP A 68 5.96 5.75 -0.01
C ASP A 68 5.01 5.57 1.19
N ILE A 69 3.82 6.17 1.14
CA ILE A 69 2.82 6.07 2.21
C ILE A 69 2.43 4.61 2.49
N VAL A 70 2.23 3.80 1.45
CA VAL A 70 1.88 2.39 1.62
C VAL A 70 3.08 1.61 2.19
N SER A 71 4.30 1.87 1.72
CA SER A 71 5.52 1.22 2.20
C SER A 71 5.75 1.49 3.70
N ASP A 72 5.61 2.74 4.13
CA ASP A 72 5.73 3.14 5.52
C ASP A 72 4.66 2.46 6.38
N ARG A 73 3.42 2.45 5.90
CA ARG A 73 2.32 1.79 6.61
C ARG A 73 2.55 0.28 6.74
N LEU A 74 3.01 -0.40 5.70
CA LEU A 74 3.33 -1.83 5.76
C LEU A 74 4.48 -2.09 6.74
N THR A 75 5.50 -1.24 6.75
CA THR A 75 6.64 -1.35 7.67
C THR A 75 6.20 -1.18 9.13
N ALA A 76 5.39 -0.15 9.41
CA ALA A 76 4.84 0.08 10.74
C ALA A 76 3.96 -1.08 11.22
N GLN A 77 3.14 -1.65 10.34
CA GLN A 77 2.30 -2.81 10.67
C GLN A 77 3.14 -4.08 10.84
N ALA A 78 4.17 -4.30 10.02
CA ALA A 78 5.03 -5.49 10.13
C ALA A 78 5.76 -5.54 11.48
N ASN A 79 6.13 -4.39 12.02
CA ASN A 79 6.78 -4.25 13.33
C ASN A 79 5.79 -4.19 14.51
N ASN A 80 4.48 -4.26 14.25
CA ASN A 80 3.47 -4.17 15.29
C ASN A 80 3.30 -5.52 16.01
N THR A 81 3.81 -5.61 17.24
CA THR A 81 3.74 -6.80 18.10
C THR A 81 2.33 -7.25 18.47
N ARG A 82 1.30 -6.42 18.21
CA ARG A 82 -0.10 -6.78 18.42
C ARG A 82 -0.68 -7.64 17.29
N LEU A 83 -0.06 -7.63 16.12
CA LEU A 83 -0.48 -8.47 15.00
C LEU A 83 0.00 -9.91 15.18
N SER A 84 -0.75 -10.85 14.63
CA SER A 84 -0.33 -12.26 14.64
C SER A 84 0.95 -12.44 13.82
N PRO A 85 1.82 -13.40 14.18
CA PRO A 85 3.04 -13.69 13.43
C PRO A 85 2.79 -13.98 11.95
N SER A 86 1.69 -14.66 11.63
CA SER A 86 1.27 -14.94 10.26
C SER A 86 0.98 -13.67 9.46
N ILE A 87 0.35 -12.67 10.07
CA ILE A 87 0.07 -11.37 9.43
C ILE A 87 1.35 -10.56 9.27
N GLN A 88 2.26 -10.58 10.26
CA GLN A 88 3.57 -9.92 10.14
C GLN A 88 4.41 -10.52 9.00
N ALA A 89 4.44 -11.85 8.87
CA ALA A 89 5.11 -12.52 7.76
C ALA A 89 4.47 -12.16 6.41
N ALA A 90 3.14 -12.15 6.33
CA ALA A 90 2.42 -11.74 5.13
C ALA A 90 2.70 -10.27 4.75
N LEU A 91 2.80 -9.37 5.74
CA LEU A 91 3.18 -7.97 5.55
C LEU A 91 4.61 -7.83 5.01
N GLY A 92 5.55 -8.64 5.50
CA GLY A 92 6.91 -8.68 4.96
C GLY A 92 6.94 -9.08 3.48
N LEU A 93 6.15 -10.09 3.11
CA LEU A 93 6.00 -10.50 1.71
C LEU A 93 5.34 -9.40 0.87
N ALA A 94 4.27 -8.78 1.37
CA ALA A 94 3.58 -7.69 0.69
C ALA A 94 4.51 -6.50 0.46
N LYS A 95 5.35 -6.15 1.43
CA LYS A 95 6.36 -5.10 1.29
C LYS A 95 7.39 -5.45 0.21
N LYS A 96 7.86 -6.70 0.16
CA LYS A 96 8.79 -7.15 -0.88
C LYS A 96 8.16 -7.02 -2.28
N THR A 97 6.89 -7.40 -2.42
CA THR A 97 6.15 -7.22 -3.67
C THR A 97 5.99 -5.74 -4.01
N LEU A 98 5.65 -4.89 -3.04
CA LEU A 98 5.55 -3.45 -3.26
C LEU A 98 6.88 -2.87 -3.75
N ASN A 99 7.99 -3.21 -3.10
CA ASN A 99 9.32 -2.73 -3.49
C ASN A 99 9.70 -3.15 -4.92
N HIS A 100 9.28 -4.35 -5.37
CA HIS A 100 9.51 -4.79 -6.74
C HIS A 100 8.77 -3.92 -7.77
N TYR A 101 7.54 -3.49 -7.46
CA TYR A 101 6.83 -2.55 -8.34
C TYR A 101 7.35 -1.13 -8.17
N TYR A 102 7.83 -0.78 -6.99
CA TYR A 102 8.37 0.55 -6.75
C TYR A 102 9.64 0.79 -7.56
N SER A 103 10.54 -0.19 -7.63
CA SER A 103 11.75 -0.09 -8.47
C SER A 103 11.42 0.10 -9.95
N LYS A 104 10.24 -0.33 -10.42
CA LYS A 104 9.80 -0.09 -11.81
C LYS A 104 9.41 1.36 -12.07
N THR A 105 9.14 2.14 -11.03
CA THR A 105 8.93 3.59 -11.20
C THR A 105 10.23 4.31 -11.48
N ASP A 106 11.37 3.77 -11.02
CA ASP A 106 12.70 4.29 -11.32
C ASP A 106 13.13 3.99 -12.76
N ASP A 107 12.64 2.89 -13.34
CA ASP A 107 12.90 2.54 -14.76
C ASP A 107 12.27 3.54 -15.75
N CYS A 108 11.32 4.36 -15.30
CA CYS A 108 10.61 5.31 -16.16
C CYS A 108 10.79 6.74 -15.67
N GLU A 109 11.64 7.47 -16.39
CA GLU A 109 12.02 8.86 -16.14
C GLU A 109 10.83 9.81 -15.93
N ALA A 110 9.69 9.51 -16.57
CA ALA A 110 8.48 10.31 -16.47
C ALA A 110 7.96 10.46 -15.02
N TYR A 111 8.11 9.43 -14.17
CA TYR A 111 7.70 9.53 -12.77
C TYR A 111 8.57 10.53 -11.98
N GLN A 112 9.88 10.50 -12.20
CA GLN A 112 10.83 11.40 -11.57
C GLN A 112 10.65 12.84 -12.07
N ILE A 113 10.54 13.04 -13.39
CA ILE A 113 10.26 14.36 -13.98
C ILE A 113 8.95 14.93 -13.43
N ALA A 114 7.88 14.13 -13.40
CA ALA A 114 6.59 14.59 -12.90
C ALA A 114 6.65 15.03 -11.43
N MET A 115 7.44 14.34 -10.59
CA MET A 115 7.67 14.73 -9.21
C MET A 115 8.45 16.05 -9.09
N VAL A 116 9.52 16.21 -9.87
CA VAL A 116 10.34 17.44 -9.85
C VAL A 116 9.55 18.65 -10.36
N LEU A 117 8.74 18.48 -11.40
CA LEU A 117 7.89 19.54 -11.95
C LEU A 117 6.67 19.85 -11.07
N HIS A 118 6.32 18.98 -10.11
CA HIS A 118 5.17 19.22 -9.25
C HIS A 118 5.42 20.43 -8.33
N PRO A 119 4.59 21.49 -8.40
CA PRO A 119 4.89 22.78 -7.78
C PRO A 119 5.00 22.72 -6.25
N GLN A 120 4.33 21.76 -5.62
CA GLN A 120 4.35 21.55 -4.17
C GLN A 120 5.53 20.69 -3.68
N TYR A 121 6.02 19.73 -4.49
CA TYR A 121 6.97 18.71 -4.03
C TYR A 121 8.39 19.05 -4.45
N LYS A 122 8.60 19.22 -5.77
CA LYS A 122 9.90 19.50 -6.38
C LYS A 122 11.00 18.59 -5.82
N LEU A 123 12.24 19.08 -5.79
CA LEU A 123 13.36 18.40 -5.15
C LEU A 123 13.27 18.40 -3.61
N SER A 124 12.45 19.27 -3.01
CA SER A 124 12.28 19.32 -1.56
C SER A 124 11.67 18.05 -0.99
N TYR A 125 10.74 17.42 -1.72
CA TYR A 125 10.10 16.19 -1.26
C TYR A 125 11.11 15.07 -1.04
N PHE A 126 11.99 14.80 -2.01
CA PHE A 126 13.00 13.75 -1.89
C PHE A 126 13.93 13.98 -0.67
N ARG A 127 14.26 15.24 -0.37
CA ARG A 127 15.03 15.60 0.83
C ARG A 127 14.25 15.32 2.11
N THR A 128 12.96 15.62 2.14
CA THR A 128 12.09 15.38 3.31
C THR A 128 11.92 13.88 3.59
N VAL A 129 11.82 13.05 2.55
CA VAL A 129 11.67 11.59 2.69
C VAL A 129 13.03 10.88 2.82
N HIS A 130 14.12 11.64 2.95
CA HIS A 130 15.48 11.12 3.19
C HIS A 130 15.95 10.15 2.11
N TRP A 131 15.53 10.39 0.85
CA TRP A 131 16.08 9.67 -0.28
C TRP A 131 17.58 9.92 -0.40
N GLU A 132 18.31 8.94 -0.96
CA GLU A 132 19.75 9.09 -1.11
C GLU A 132 20.06 10.25 -2.06
N GLN A 133 21.10 11.01 -1.74
CA GLN A 133 21.45 12.22 -2.46
C GLN A 133 21.75 11.95 -3.95
N GLU A 134 22.28 10.76 -4.27
CA GLU A 134 22.53 10.32 -5.65
C GLU A 134 21.24 10.30 -6.48
N TRP A 135 20.13 9.79 -5.93
CA TRP A 135 18.83 9.77 -6.61
C TRP A 135 18.28 11.17 -6.86
N ILE A 136 18.46 12.09 -5.91
CA ILE A 136 18.06 13.49 -6.05
C ILE A 136 18.82 14.17 -7.18
N ASN A 137 20.13 13.90 -7.26
CA ASN A 137 20.99 14.45 -8.30
C ASN A 137 20.63 13.89 -9.68
N VAL A 138 20.36 12.59 -9.78
CA VAL A 138 19.90 11.94 -11.02
C VAL A 138 18.60 12.57 -11.51
N ALA A 139 17.61 12.72 -10.62
CA ALA A 139 16.32 13.33 -10.99
C ALA A 139 16.48 14.80 -11.45
N GLU A 140 17.34 15.59 -10.81
CA GLU A 140 17.62 16.96 -11.26
C GLU A 140 18.32 16.99 -12.62
N GLN A 141 19.37 16.18 -12.80
CA GLN A 141 20.14 16.13 -14.04
C GLN A 141 19.27 15.67 -15.21
N LEU A 142 18.39 14.71 -14.97
CA LEU A 142 17.47 14.18 -15.96
C LEU A 142 16.52 15.26 -16.48
N VAL A 143 15.90 16.03 -15.58
CA VAL A 143 15.01 17.14 -15.95
C VAL A 143 15.77 18.23 -16.73
N ARG A 144 16.99 18.56 -16.32
CA ARG A 144 17.84 19.54 -17.04
C ARG A 144 18.21 19.06 -18.44
N THR A 145 18.59 17.78 -18.56
CA THR A 145 19.01 17.18 -19.83
C THR A 145 17.86 17.16 -20.83
N HIS A 146 16.65 16.77 -20.39
CA HIS A 146 15.45 16.83 -21.23
C HIS A 146 15.08 18.25 -21.64
N TYR A 147 15.21 19.22 -20.72
CA TYR A 147 14.94 20.61 -21.05
C TYR A 147 15.92 21.16 -22.09
N GLU A 148 17.22 20.92 -21.92
CA GLU A 148 18.28 21.37 -22.85
C GLU A 148 18.25 20.66 -24.22
N ALA A 149 17.70 19.43 -24.28
CA ALA A 149 17.57 18.70 -25.54
C ALA A 149 16.39 19.20 -26.40
N GLU A 150 15.32 19.67 -25.77
CA GLU A 150 14.07 20.04 -26.44
C GLU A 150 13.89 21.57 -26.62
N TYR A 151 14.66 22.40 -25.91
CA TYR A 151 14.57 23.87 -25.92
C TYR A 151 15.94 24.56 -25.95
#